data_AF-A0A3S4XXA5-F1
#
_entry.id   AF-A0A3S4XXA5-F1
#
_cell.length_a   1.000
_cell.length_b   1.000
_cell.length_c   1.000
_cell.angle_alpha   90.00
_cell.angle_beta   90.00
_cell.angle_gamma   90.00
#
_symmetry.space_group_name_H-M   'P 1'
#
loop_
_entity.id
_entity.type
_entity.pdbx_description
1 polymer ?
#
loop_
_entity_poly.entity_id
_entity_poly.type
_entity_poly.pdbx_seq_one_letter_code
_entity_poly.pdbx_strand_id
1 'polypeptide(L)'
;MLPSIKSSDFASANSAATSPTVKFSLKATGCEAGTVSAAAVFATGGNVDVTNGNLNNTYTDGTDAQVRIYMEDGTTPINLANFGESTNNVGTVNGNDVTIDFHANYFSKNTTATPGLLRTSIQYSMQYL
;
A
#
# COMPACT_ATOMS: atom_id res chain seq x y z
N MET A 1 -2.02 -11.11 2.13
CA MET A 1 -1.07 -11.54 1.08
C MET A 1 -1.71 -11.24 -0.27
N LEU A 2 -0.93 -10.80 -1.27
CA LEU A 2 -1.43 -10.61 -2.63
C LEU A 2 -1.50 -11.97 -3.35
N PRO A 3 -2.52 -12.22 -4.19
CA PRO A 3 -2.60 -13.44 -4.99
C PRO A 3 -1.51 -13.45 -6.08
N SER A 4 -1.19 -14.63 -6.61
CA SER A 4 -0.36 -14.74 -7.81
C SER A 4 -1.14 -14.23 -9.02
N ILE A 5 -0.47 -13.44 -9.88
CA ILE A 5 -1.04 -12.91 -11.12
C ILE A 5 -0.16 -13.29 -12.31
N LYS A 6 -0.65 -13.09 -13.54
CA LYS A 6 0.10 -13.34 -14.77
C LYS A 6 0.74 -12.05 -15.27
N SER A 7 1.85 -12.15 -16.00
CA SER A 7 2.44 -11.00 -16.69
C SER A 7 1.47 -10.33 -17.68
N SER A 8 0.52 -11.08 -18.24
CA SER A 8 -0.55 -10.55 -19.11
C SER A 8 -1.52 -9.61 -18.39
N ASP A 9 -1.53 -9.61 -17.06
CA ASP A 9 -2.42 -8.75 -16.28
C ASP A 9 -1.88 -7.30 -16.25
N PHE A 10 -0.63 -7.07 -16.65
CA PHE A 10 -0.06 -5.74 -16.86
C PHE A 10 -0.24 -5.31 -18.33
N ALA A 11 -1.05 -4.27 -18.56
CA ALA A 11 -1.33 -3.78 -19.91
C ALA A 11 -0.10 -3.18 -20.60
N SER A 12 0.77 -2.52 -19.84
CA SER A 12 2.01 -1.89 -20.33
C SER A 12 3.05 -1.77 -19.21
N ALA A 13 4.24 -1.27 -19.54
CA ALA A 13 5.12 -0.67 -18.54
C ALA A 13 4.43 0.50 -17.83
N ASN A 14 4.92 0.85 -16.64
CA ASN A 14 4.43 1.94 -15.80
C ASN A 14 2.91 1.87 -15.53
N SER A 15 2.37 0.67 -15.30
CA SER A 15 0.94 0.48 -15.09
C SER A 15 0.64 -0.47 -13.93
N ALA A 16 -0.50 -0.25 -13.26
CA ALA A 16 -1.00 -1.21 -12.29
C ALA A 16 -1.52 -2.45 -13.00
N ALA A 17 -1.43 -3.62 -12.36
CA ALA A 17 -2.07 -4.82 -12.87
C ALA A 17 -3.60 -4.62 -12.94
N THR A 18 -4.22 -5.19 -13.97
CA THR A 18 -5.68 -5.18 -14.16
C THR A 18 -6.42 -6.13 -13.21
N SER A 19 -5.67 -6.95 -12.45
CA SER A 19 -6.22 -7.76 -11.36
C SER A 19 -6.86 -6.88 -10.29
N PRO A 20 -7.94 -7.33 -9.64
CA PRO A 20 -8.56 -6.60 -8.53
C PRO A 20 -7.55 -6.26 -7.43
N THR A 21 -7.69 -5.08 -6.84
CA THR A 21 -6.91 -4.70 -5.68
C THR A 21 -7.32 -5.54 -4.46
N VAL A 22 -6.36 -5.81 -3.57
CA VAL A 22 -6.59 -6.60 -2.37
C VAL A 22 -6.70 -5.66 -1.17
N LYS A 23 -7.85 -5.72 -0.50
CA LYS A 23 -8.09 -4.97 0.74
C LYS A 23 -7.21 -5.51 1.87
N PHE A 24 -6.64 -4.62 2.66
CA PHE A 24 -6.04 -4.92 3.95
C PHE A 24 -6.40 -3.81 4.96
N SER A 25 -6.45 -4.17 6.23
CA SER A 25 -6.88 -3.26 7.29
C SER A 25 -5.81 -3.15 8.36
N LEU A 26 -5.57 -1.92 8.82
CA LEU A 26 -4.81 -1.65 10.03
C LEU A 26 -5.80 -1.40 11.17
N LYS A 27 -5.74 -2.22 12.21
CA LYS A 27 -6.65 -2.16 13.35
C LYS A 27 -5.89 -1.77 14.60
N ALA A 28 -6.43 -0.80 15.33
CA ALA A 28 -5.99 -0.47 16.67
C ALA A 28 -7.17 -0.59 17.63
N THR A 29 -6.90 -1.10 18.83
CA THR A 29 -7.87 -1.28 19.90
C THR A 29 -7.39 -0.56 21.14
N GLY A 30 -8.30 -0.25 22.06
CA GLY A 30 -7.99 0.50 23.28
C GLY A 30 -7.69 1.99 23.03
N CYS A 31 -8.33 2.58 22.01
CA CYS A 31 -8.29 4.03 21.80
C CYS A 31 -8.88 4.75 23.02
N GLU A 32 -8.28 5.88 23.40
CA GLU A 32 -8.72 6.66 24.56
C GLU A 32 -10.09 7.30 24.32
N ALA A 33 -10.87 7.47 25.39
CA ALA A 33 -12.15 8.16 25.33
C ALA A 33 -11.94 9.62 24.89
N GLY A 34 -12.39 9.95 23.68
CA GLY A 34 -12.27 11.29 23.10
C GLY A 34 -11.50 11.35 21.78
N THR A 35 -10.77 10.29 21.39
CA THR A 35 -10.24 10.19 20.03
C THR A 35 -11.39 10.00 19.04
N VAL A 36 -11.46 10.84 18.02
CA VAL A 36 -12.55 10.78 17.02
C VAL A 36 -12.13 9.99 15.79
N SER A 37 -10.84 10.05 15.44
CA SER A 37 -10.32 9.35 14.27
C SER A 37 -8.85 8.98 14.43
N ALA A 38 -8.37 8.06 13.60
CA ALA A 38 -6.96 7.75 13.49
C ALA A 38 -6.55 7.61 12.03
N ALA A 39 -5.28 7.90 11.74
CA ALA A 39 -4.66 7.74 10.44
C ALA A 39 -3.41 6.86 10.55
N ALA A 40 -3.06 6.14 9.48
CA ALA A 40 -1.78 5.45 9.39
C ALA A 40 -0.81 6.31 8.57
N VAL A 41 0.35 6.59 9.14
CA VAL A 41 1.47 7.29 8.49
C VAL A 41 2.47 6.24 8.03
N PHE A 42 2.58 6.02 6.72
CA PHE A 42 3.62 5.16 6.18
C PHE A 42 4.98 5.88 6.19
N ALA A 43 6.03 5.17 6.60
CA ALA A 43 7.39 5.70 6.61
C ALA A 43 7.92 5.86 5.18
N THR A 44 8.65 6.94 4.95
CA THR A 44 9.40 7.14 3.69
C THR A 44 10.73 6.38 3.72
N GLY A 45 11.27 6.09 2.52
CA GLY A 45 12.56 5.41 2.36
C GLY A 45 12.48 3.89 2.44
N GLY A 46 13.62 3.24 2.66
CA GLY A 46 13.73 1.77 2.65
C GLY A 46 13.37 1.18 1.29
N ASN A 47 12.27 0.43 1.22
CA ASN A 47 11.82 -0.22 -0.01
C ASN A 47 11.02 0.70 -0.93
N VAL A 48 10.71 1.94 -0.51
CA VAL A 48 9.94 2.89 -1.33
C VAL A 48 10.76 3.34 -2.54
N ASP A 49 10.16 3.28 -3.72
CA ASP A 49 10.67 3.90 -4.94
C ASP A 49 10.37 5.40 -4.92
N VAL A 50 11.43 6.20 -4.91
CA VAL A 50 11.35 7.66 -4.84
C VAL A 50 10.71 8.32 -6.07
N THR A 51 10.62 7.61 -7.19
CA THR A 51 10.09 8.15 -8.44
C THR A 51 8.56 8.03 -8.52
N ASN A 52 8.00 6.94 -8.02
CA ASN A 52 6.57 6.63 -8.20
C ASN A 52 5.83 6.27 -6.91
N GLY A 53 6.52 6.25 -5.77
CA GLY A 53 5.93 5.99 -4.46
C GLY A 53 5.50 4.56 -4.20
N ASN A 54 5.85 3.61 -5.07
CA ASN A 54 5.52 2.21 -4.88
C ASN A 54 6.60 1.49 -4.08
N LEU A 55 6.31 0.27 -3.60
CA LEU A 55 7.26 -0.56 -2.88
C LEU A 55 8.03 -1.47 -3.84
N ASN A 56 9.35 -1.35 -3.84
CA ASN A 56 10.27 -2.21 -4.57
C ASN A 56 10.25 -3.64 -4.04
N ASN A 57 10.45 -4.58 -4.95
CA ASN A 57 10.71 -5.97 -4.61
C ASN A 57 12.09 -6.10 -3.95
N THR A 58 12.15 -6.86 -2.86
CA THR A 58 13.36 -7.17 -2.08
C THR A 58 13.81 -8.62 -2.24
N TYR A 59 13.11 -9.40 -3.07
CA TYR A 59 13.46 -10.78 -3.37
C TYR A 59 14.55 -10.82 -4.43
N THR A 60 15.72 -11.39 -4.10
CA THR A 60 16.82 -11.59 -5.06
C THR A 60 16.37 -12.50 -6.20
N ASP A 61 16.67 -12.12 -7.45
CA ASP A 61 16.22 -12.83 -8.66
C ASP A 61 14.69 -12.94 -8.80
N GLY A 62 13.95 -12.04 -8.14
CA GLY A 62 12.51 -11.91 -8.26
C GLY A 62 12.06 -11.16 -9.51
N THR A 63 10.75 -10.87 -9.58
CA THR A 63 10.19 -9.99 -10.61
C THR A 63 10.61 -8.53 -10.41
N ASP A 64 10.59 -7.72 -11.47
CA ASP A 64 10.75 -6.26 -11.42
C ASP A 64 9.46 -5.51 -11.03
N ALA A 65 8.37 -6.25 -10.79
CA ALA A 65 7.13 -5.66 -10.28
C ALA A 65 7.33 -5.01 -8.91
N GLN A 66 6.48 -4.02 -8.64
CA GLN A 66 6.36 -3.32 -7.38
C GLN A 66 4.99 -3.59 -6.75
N VAL A 67 4.82 -3.17 -5.50
CA VAL A 67 3.50 -3.10 -4.85
C VAL A 67 3.08 -1.65 -4.71
N ARG A 68 1.89 -1.33 -5.23
CA ARG A 68 1.24 -0.04 -5.05
C ARG A 68 0.18 -0.15 -3.95
N ILE A 69 0.15 0.83 -3.06
CA ILE A 69 -0.88 0.98 -2.03
C ILE A 69 -1.85 2.08 -2.46
N TYR A 70 -3.12 1.86 -2.17
CA TYR A 70 -4.23 2.76 -2.44
C TYR A 70 -4.97 3.07 -1.13
N MET A 71 -5.71 4.18 -1.12
CA MET A 71 -6.64 4.55 -0.04
C MET A 71 -7.79 3.54 0.07
N GLU A 72 -8.72 3.78 1.00
CA GLU A 72 -9.88 2.90 1.25
C GLU A 72 -10.73 2.64 -0.01
N ASP A 73 -10.81 3.60 -0.93
CA ASP A 73 -11.59 3.49 -2.17
C ASP A 73 -11.04 2.44 -3.17
N GLY A 74 -9.83 1.93 -2.93
CA GLY A 74 -9.18 0.95 -3.79
C GLY A 74 -8.67 1.45 -5.14
N THR A 75 -8.72 2.76 -5.39
CA THR A 75 -8.40 3.36 -6.70
C THR A 75 -7.48 4.58 -6.60
N THR A 76 -7.51 5.32 -5.49
CA THR A 76 -6.64 6.48 -5.26
C THR A 76 -5.28 6.01 -4.75
N PRO A 77 -4.20 6.10 -5.56
CA PRO A 77 -2.88 5.64 -5.14
C PRO A 77 -2.32 6.56 -4.05
N ILE A 78 -1.52 5.98 -3.15
CA ILE A 78 -0.74 6.73 -2.16
C ILE A 78 0.71 6.76 -2.64
N ASN A 79 1.26 7.94 -2.86
CA ASN A 79 2.68 8.10 -3.14
C ASN A 79 3.48 8.02 -1.82
N LEU A 80 4.05 6.85 -1.53
CA LEU A 80 4.79 6.59 -0.30
C LEU A 80 6.14 7.35 -0.24
N ALA A 81 6.57 8.00 -1.32
CA ALA A 81 7.73 8.90 -1.27
C ALA A 81 7.39 10.24 -0.61
N ASN A 82 6.10 10.60 -0.56
CA ASN A 82 5.60 11.79 0.09
C ASN A 82 5.18 11.47 1.52
N PHE A 83 6.00 11.90 2.49
CA PHE A 83 5.69 11.68 3.90
C PHE A 83 4.34 12.29 4.28
N GLY A 84 3.48 11.49 4.91
CA GLY A 84 2.16 11.92 5.36
C GLY A 84 1.06 11.87 4.31
N GLU A 85 1.31 11.49 3.05
CA GLU A 85 0.22 11.42 2.05
C GLU A 85 -0.89 10.44 2.45
N SER A 86 -0.55 9.39 3.20
CA SER A 86 -1.49 8.42 3.75
C SER A 86 -2.39 8.96 4.86
N THR A 87 -2.10 10.13 5.46
CA THR A 87 -2.92 10.67 6.56
C THR A 87 -4.29 11.14 6.11
N ASN A 88 -4.49 11.32 4.80
CA ASN A 88 -5.80 11.63 4.23
C ASN A 88 -6.76 10.43 4.30
N ASN A 89 -6.25 9.23 4.56
CA ASN A 89 -7.04 8.01 4.73
C ASN A 89 -7.25 7.75 6.23
N VAL A 90 -8.40 8.21 6.75
CA VAL A 90 -8.72 8.17 8.18
C VAL A 90 -9.75 7.10 8.49
N GLY A 91 -9.55 6.39 9.60
CA GLY A 91 -10.57 5.53 10.21
C GLY A 91 -11.29 6.28 11.33
N THR A 92 -12.60 6.08 11.42
CA THR A 92 -13.41 6.60 12.53
C THR A 92 -13.29 5.69 13.74
N VAL A 93 -13.08 6.25 14.93
CA VAL A 93 -13.11 5.49 16.18
C VAL A 93 -14.56 5.10 16.50
N ASN A 94 -14.80 3.80 16.72
CA ASN A 94 -16.08 3.28 17.16
C ASN A 94 -15.90 2.52 18.47
N GLY A 95 -16.42 3.09 19.56
CA GLY A 95 -16.09 2.63 20.91
C GLY A 95 -14.61 2.89 21.20
N ASN A 96 -13.84 1.83 21.40
CA ASN A 96 -12.39 1.90 21.65
C ASN A 96 -11.56 1.36 20.47
N ASP A 97 -12.19 1.08 19.34
CA ASP A 97 -11.55 0.44 18.19
C ASP A 97 -11.57 1.35 16.97
N VAL A 98 -10.52 1.26 16.17
CA VAL A 98 -10.44 1.93 14.87
C VAL A 98 -9.90 0.97 13.83
N THR A 99 -10.51 1.02 12.64
CA THR A 99 -10.06 0.28 11.46
C THR A 99 -9.77 1.29 10.36
N ILE A 100 -8.58 1.21 9.78
CA ILE A 100 -8.19 2.00 8.60
C ILE A 100 -7.97 1.03 7.45
N ASP A 101 -8.76 1.18 6.41
CA ASP A 101 -8.77 0.28 5.27
C ASP A 101 -7.91 0.83 4.13
N PHE A 102 -7.15 -0.06 3.52
CA PHE A 102 -6.29 0.22 2.38
C PHE A 102 -6.44 -0.89 1.35
N HIS A 103 -5.93 -0.63 0.16
CA HIS A 103 -5.87 -1.62 -0.90
C HIS A 103 -4.45 -1.72 -1.44
N ALA A 104 -4.08 -2.88 -1.94
CA ALA A 104 -2.78 -3.10 -2.59
C ALA A 104 -2.94 -3.82 -3.92
N ASN A 105 -2.07 -3.49 -4.88
CA ASN A 105 -1.99 -4.18 -6.16
C ASN A 105 -0.55 -4.21 -6.66
N TYR A 106 -0.28 -5.06 -7.64
CA TYR A 106 1.00 -5.05 -8.33
C TYR A 106 1.11 -3.89 -9.32
N PHE A 107 2.33 -3.42 -9.55
CA PHE A 107 2.64 -2.35 -10.49
C PHE A 107 3.88 -2.70 -11.31
N SER A 108 3.79 -2.60 -12.64
CA SER A 108 4.94 -2.74 -13.54
C SER A 108 5.66 -1.40 -13.62
N LYS A 109 6.98 -1.38 -13.39
CA LYS A 109 7.76 -0.14 -13.36
C LYS A 109 8.21 0.29 -14.76
N ASN A 110 9.37 -0.19 -15.21
CA ASN A 110 10.02 0.27 -16.44
C ASN A 110 9.64 -0.60 -17.65
N THR A 111 9.35 -1.86 -17.40
CA THR A 111 8.99 -2.88 -18.39
C THR A 111 7.73 -3.59 -17.92
N THR A 112 7.04 -4.26 -18.83
CA THR A 112 5.97 -5.19 -18.44
C THR A 112 6.59 -6.26 -17.55
N ALA A 113 6.01 -6.48 -16.38
CA ALA A 113 6.68 -7.27 -15.36
C ALA A 113 6.82 -8.74 -15.77
N THR A 114 8.02 -9.29 -15.59
CA THR A 114 8.30 -10.70 -15.88
C THR A 114 7.88 -11.60 -14.72
N PRO A 115 7.61 -12.89 -14.95
CA PRO A 115 7.30 -13.82 -13.87
C PRO A 115 8.44 -13.90 -12.85
N GLY A 116 8.10 -13.93 -11.57
CA GLY A 116 9.08 -14.03 -10.49
C GLY A 116 8.46 -13.81 -9.13
N LEU A 117 9.22 -14.12 -8.08
CA LEU A 117 8.79 -13.91 -6.70
C LEU A 117 8.85 -12.44 -6.34
N LEU A 118 7.90 -11.98 -5.52
CA LEU A 118 7.88 -10.62 -4.97
C LEU A 118 7.73 -10.67 -3.45
N ARG A 119 8.59 -9.93 -2.76
CA ARG A 119 8.46 -9.65 -1.33
C ARG A 119 8.84 -8.21 -1.06
N THR A 120 8.03 -7.51 -0.27
CA THR A 120 8.34 -6.17 0.19
C THR A 120 7.75 -5.92 1.57
N SER A 121 8.14 -4.82 2.19
CA SER A 121 7.66 -4.40 3.51
C SER A 121 7.75 -2.88 3.62
N ILE A 122 6.85 -2.31 4.42
CA ILE A 122 6.88 -0.90 4.82
C ILE A 122 6.57 -0.79 6.31
N GLN A 123 7.18 0.19 6.97
CA GLN A 123 6.87 0.54 8.36
C GLN A 123 5.78 1.60 8.39
N TYR A 124 4.94 1.58 9.41
CA TYR A 124 3.92 2.61 9.61
C TYR A 124 3.85 3.01 11.09
N SER A 125 3.33 4.21 11.34
CA SER A 125 2.95 4.70 12.66
C SER A 125 1.46 5.05 12.66
N MET A 126 0.79 4.88 13.79
CA MET A 126 -0.59 5.33 13.97
C MET A 126 -0.59 6.75 14.54
N GLN A 127 -1.33 7.64 13.90
CA GLN A 127 -1.58 8.99 14.38
C GLN A 127 -3.04 9.08 14.84
N TYR A 128 -3.25 9.47 16.09
CA TYR A 128 -4.58 9.70 16.66
C TYR A 128 -4.93 11.19 16.51
N LEU A 129 -6.14 11.48 16.06
CA LEU A 129 -6.63 12.81 15.70
C LEU A 129 -7.82 13.24 16.56
#